data_AF-Q98HH0-F1
#
_entry.id   AF-Q98HH0-F1
#
_cell.length_a   1.000
_cell.length_b   1.000
_cell.length_c   1.000
_cell.angle_alpha   90.00
_cell.angle_beta   90.00
_cell.angle_gamma   90.00
#
_symmetry.space_group_name_H-M   'P 1'
#
loop_
_entity.id
_entity.type
_entity.pdbx_description
1 polymer ?
#
loop_
_entity_poly.entity_id
_entity_poly.type
_entity_poly.pdbx_seq_one_letter_code
_entity_poly.pdbx_strand_id
1 'polypeptide(L)'
;MLQRSGLPPGRSTDGDAAPKNGAQSAAEHAALTYVSDAEPGIRRLKTGKGFSYKGPDGKAVSDAARARIEAIVIPPAWTDVWISLDANGHIQATGRDQRGRKQYRYHPQWAKERDGAKYSSLVAFAESLASLRRTIDSDLRRHGLPFERVVAAVVWLLDNTMIRVGNAAYARDNQSFGLTTLRDRHVDIKGSSLRFAFKGKSGKEWKLRLVDRRIAGIVRGAQDLPGQKLFQYLDEDGSRRPIRSATSGTPPAMRSAPSIFAAGAAPSMPRRCLHRRSCPKPRPSKSG
;
A
#
# COMPACT_ATOMS: atom_id res chain seq x y z
N MET A 1 8.33 43.92 -55.73
CA MET A 1 7.91 42.50 -55.77
C MET A 1 8.58 41.78 -54.61
N LEU A 2 7.82 41.50 -53.54
CA LEU A 2 8.33 40.91 -52.29
C LEU A 2 8.55 39.39 -52.41
N GLN A 3 9.59 38.92 -51.72
CA GLN A 3 9.95 37.51 -51.54
C GLN A 3 9.25 36.85 -50.35
N ARG A 4 8.99 35.54 -50.52
CA ARG A 4 8.90 34.43 -49.54
C ARG A 4 7.80 34.45 -48.47
N SER A 5 6.98 33.39 -48.45
CA SER A 5 6.79 32.46 -47.31
C SER A 5 5.67 31.45 -47.61
N GLY A 6 6.02 30.21 -47.94
CA GLY A 6 5.07 29.08 -47.98
C GLY A 6 5.14 28.31 -46.67
N LEU A 7 4.07 28.35 -45.87
CA LEU A 7 3.91 27.53 -44.66
C LEU A 7 3.58 26.06 -45.03
N PRO A 8 4.05 25.07 -44.25
CA PRO A 8 3.61 23.68 -44.37
C PRO A 8 2.23 23.47 -43.70
N PRO A 9 1.44 22.45 -44.12
CA PRO A 9 0.14 22.19 -43.52
C PRO A 9 0.28 21.60 -42.11
N GLY A 10 -0.72 21.93 -41.28
CA GLY A 10 -0.73 21.74 -39.84
C GLY A 10 -0.50 20.31 -39.37
N ARG A 11 0.43 20.17 -38.43
CA ARG A 11 0.59 19.02 -37.56
C ARG A 11 -0.65 18.94 -36.68
N SER A 12 -1.40 17.85 -36.78
CA SER A 12 -2.47 17.48 -35.86
C SER A 12 -1.95 17.56 -34.42
N THR A 13 -2.60 18.39 -33.61
CA THR A 13 -2.43 18.44 -32.16
C THR A 13 -3.06 17.18 -31.55
N ASP A 14 -2.35 16.06 -31.59
CA ASP A 14 -2.58 15.00 -30.60
C ASP A 14 -2.05 15.54 -29.27
N GLY A 15 -2.97 16.14 -28.52
CA GLY A 15 -2.73 16.74 -27.22
C GLY A 15 -2.30 15.68 -26.22
N ASP A 16 -0.98 15.62 -26.02
CA ASP A 16 -0.22 15.24 -24.82
C ASP A 16 -1.11 14.96 -23.58
N ALA A 17 -1.62 13.73 -23.48
CA ALA A 17 -2.29 13.25 -22.29
C ALA A 17 -1.22 12.80 -21.29
N ALA A 18 -1.06 13.56 -20.20
CA ALA A 18 -0.20 13.20 -19.08
C ALA A 18 -0.41 11.71 -18.70
N PRO A 19 0.66 10.97 -18.35
CA PRO A 19 0.57 9.54 -18.12
C PRO A 19 -0.47 9.23 -17.03
N LYS A 20 -1.56 8.57 -17.44
CA LYS A 20 -2.67 8.23 -16.54
C LYS A 20 -2.15 7.33 -15.43
N ASN A 21 -2.50 7.65 -14.19
CA ASN A 21 -2.16 6.77 -13.07
C ASN A 21 -3.02 5.50 -13.12
N GLY A 22 -2.56 4.41 -12.47
CA GLY A 22 -3.29 3.12 -12.51
C GLY A 22 -4.71 3.17 -11.90
N ALA A 23 -5.05 4.23 -11.15
CA ALA A 23 -6.40 4.43 -10.64
C ALA A 23 -7.32 5.11 -11.68
N GLN A 24 -6.79 6.02 -12.50
CA GLN A 24 -7.52 6.63 -13.62
C GLN A 24 -7.85 5.59 -14.69
N SER A 25 -6.88 4.74 -15.07
CA SER A 25 -7.12 3.64 -16.00
C SER A 25 -8.16 2.65 -15.47
N ALA A 26 -8.12 2.30 -14.17
CA ALA A 26 -9.14 1.43 -13.58
C ALA A 26 -10.54 2.07 -13.53
N ALA A 27 -10.65 3.40 -13.48
CA ALA A 27 -11.95 4.09 -13.50
C ALA A 27 -12.55 4.01 -14.91
N GLU A 28 -11.73 4.26 -15.93
CA GLU A 28 -12.14 4.21 -17.33
C GLU A 28 -12.62 2.82 -17.76
N HIS A 29 -11.91 1.76 -17.34
CA HIS A 29 -12.32 0.38 -17.63
C HIS A 29 -13.68 0.02 -17.01
N ALA A 30 -13.98 0.61 -15.86
CA ALA A 30 -15.24 0.46 -15.15
C ALA A 30 -16.39 1.34 -15.70
N ALA A 31 -16.13 2.14 -16.75
CA ALA A 31 -17.00 3.24 -17.17
C ALA A 31 -17.34 4.21 -16.02
N LEU A 32 -16.40 4.40 -15.09
CA LEU A 32 -16.50 5.31 -13.94
C LEU A 32 -15.63 6.55 -14.16
N THR A 33 -16.06 7.66 -13.57
CA THR A 33 -15.32 8.92 -13.61
C THR A 33 -14.28 8.96 -12.48
N TYR A 34 -13.04 9.29 -12.83
CA TYR A 34 -12.03 9.58 -11.81
C TYR A 34 -12.30 10.98 -11.21
N VAL A 35 -12.68 11.03 -9.94
CA VAL A 35 -13.07 12.25 -9.20
C VAL A 35 -12.23 12.43 -7.95
N SER A 36 -12.06 13.66 -7.50
CA SER A 36 -11.31 14.00 -6.29
C SER A 36 -12.16 14.82 -5.33
N ASP A 37 -11.97 14.66 -4.02
CA ASP A 37 -12.67 15.48 -3.04
C ASP A 37 -12.11 16.91 -2.89
N ALA A 38 -11.11 17.25 -3.69
CA ALA A 38 -10.69 18.64 -3.94
C ALA A 38 -11.63 19.36 -4.95
N GLU A 39 -12.42 18.60 -5.72
CA GLU A 39 -13.38 19.15 -6.67
C GLU A 39 -14.66 19.61 -5.95
N PRO A 40 -15.45 20.52 -6.56
CA PRO A 40 -16.75 20.90 -6.03
C PRO A 40 -17.65 19.67 -5.79
N GLY A 41 -18.25 19.58 -4.60
CA GLY A 41 -19.12 18.46 -4.23
C GLY A 41 -20.22 18.85 -3.26
N ILE A 42 -21.09 17.89 -2.98
CA ILE A 42 -22.19 18.05 -2.05
C ILE A 42 -21.65 17.96 -0.62
N ARG A 43 -22.04 18.92 0.23
CA ARG A 43 -21.67 18.94 1.64
C ARG A 43 -22.82 18.44 2.51
N ARG A 44 -22.49 17.63 3.52
CA ARG A 44 -23.43 17.22 4.56
C ARG A 44 -23.37 18.17 5.74
N LEU A 45 -24.52 18.71 6.13
CA LEU A 45 -24.69 19.60 7.27
C LEU A 45 -25.59 18.92 8.30
N LYS A 46 -25.26 19.07 9.58
CA LYS A 46 -26.12 18.57 10.67
C LYS A 46 -27.29 19.54 10.86
N THR A 47 -28.52 19.03 10.92
CA THR A 47 -29.73 19.84 11.10
C THR A 47 -30.67 19.13 12.06
N GLY A 48 -30.82 19.69 13.27
CA GLY A 48 -31.62 19.08 14.34
C GLY A 48 -31.17 17.64 14.63
N LYS A 49 -32.10 16.69 14.47
CA LYS A 49 -31.86 15.25 14.65
C LYS A 49 -31.32 14.53 13.40
N GLY A 50 -31.23 15.22 12.26
CA GLY A 50 -30.85 14.62 10.97
C GLY A 50 -29.75 15.37 10.24
N PHE A 51 -29.70 15.16 8.92
CA PHE A 51 -28.74 15.81 8.03
C PHE A 51 -29.45 16.51 6.87
N SER A 52 -28.91 17.65 6.45
CA SER A 52 -29.25 18.32 5.20
C SER A 52 -28.04 18.28 4.26
N TYR A 53 -28.32 18.36 2.96
CA TYR A 53 -27.30 18.27 1.92
C TYR A 53 -27.37 19.51 1.04
N LYS A 54 -26.22 20.14 0.82
CA LYS A 54 -26.11 21.33 -0.04
C LYS A 54 -25.15 21.09 -1.18
N GLY A 55 -25.55 21.52 -2.37
CA GLY A 55 -24.69 21.52 -3.55
C GLY A 55 -23.57 22.56 -3.45
N PRO A 56 -22.65 22.59 -4.45
CA PRO A 56 -21.56 23.57 -4.51
C PRO A 56 -22.05 25.02 -4.60
N ASP A 57 -23.24 25.22 -5.17
CA ASP A 57 -23.94 26.51 -5.27
C ASP A 57 -24.64 26.92 -3.96
N GLY A 58 -24.53 26.10 -2.90
CA GLY A 58 -25.17 26.34 -1.62
C GLY A 58 -26.67 26.03 -1.58
N LYS A 59 -27.27 25.58 -2.68
CA LYS A 59 -28.69 25.21 -2.74
C LYS A 59 -28.92 23.80 -2.18
N ALA A 60 -30.15 23.53 -1.76
CA ALA A 60 -30.56 22.20 -1.37
C ALA A 60 -30.46 21.24 -2.57
N VAL A 61 -30.01 20.01 -2.32
CA VAL A 61 -29.99 18.97 -3.36
C VAL A 61 -31.40 18.53 -3.72
N SER A 62 -31.58 18.02 -4.94
CA SER A 62 -32.86 17.43 -5.38
C SER A 62 -33.17 16.12 -4.62
N ASP A 63 -34.45 15.72 -4.61
CA ASP A 63 -34.87 14.46 -3.96
C ASP A 63 -34.18 13.22 -4.57
N ALA A 64 -33.97 13.22 -5.89
CA ALA A 64 -33.21 12.17 -6.56
C ALA A 64 -31.76 12.08 -6.06
N ALA A 65 -31.09 13.23 -5.91
CA ALA A 65 -29.73 13.28 -5.36
C ALA A 65 -29.71 12.86 -3.89
N ARG A 66 -30.73 13.23 -3.11
CA ARG A 66 -30.87 12.81 -1.71
C ARG A 66 -31.03 11.30 -1.57
N ALA A 67 -31.91 10.68 -2.36
CA ALA A 67 -32.12 9.22 -2.35
C ALA A 67 -30.82 8.46 -2.67
N ARG A 68 -30.03 8.96 -3.64
CA ARG A 68 -28.69 8.42 -3.94
C ARG A 68 -27.76 8.50 -2.73
N ILE A 69 -27.74 9.64 -2.04
CA ILE A 69 -26.87 9.85 -0.87
C ILE A 69 -27.21 8.88 0.26
N GLU A 70 -28.50 8.68 0.51
CA GLU A 70 -28.97 7.74 1.53
C GLU A 70 -28.55 6.29 1.20
N ALA A 71 -28.55 5.91 -0.08
CA ALA A 71 -28.06 4.61 -0.55
C ALA A 71 -26.53 4.40 -0.39
N ILE A 72 -25.72 5.47 -0.30
CA ILE A 72 -24.26 5.36 -0.04
C ILE A 72 -23.97 4.89 1.40
N VAL A 73 -24.93 5.05 2.33
CA VAL A 73 -24.80 4.69 3.75
C VAL A 73 -23.54 5.32 4.39
N ILE A 74 -23.54 6.66 4.42
CA ILE A 74 -22.46 7.44 5.05
C ILE A 74 -22.68 7.44 6.57
N PRO A 75 -21.74 6.93 7.38
CA PRO A 75 -21.92 6.86 8.83
C PRO A 75 -22.26 8.23 9.44
N PRO A 76 -23.22 8.30 10.38
CA PRO A 76 -23.66 9.57 10.97
C PRO A 76 -22.55 10.23 11.81
N ALA A 77 -21.61 9.44 12.33
CA ALA A 77 -20.48 9.93 13.12
C ALA A 77 -19.38 10.63 12.28
N TRP A 78 -19.45 10.59 10.94
CA TRP A 78 -18.45 11.26 10.12
C TRP A 78 -18.63 12.77 10.09
N THR A 79 -17.52 13.51 10.19
CA THR A 79 -17.45 14.97 10.00
C THR A 79 -16.80 15.30 8.66
N ASP A 80 -16.82 16.57 8.25
CA ASP A 80 -16.22 17.07 7.00
C ASP A 80 -16.56 16.22 5.77
N VAL A 81 -17.85 15.89 5.63
CA VAL A 81 -18.29 14.97 4.58
C VAL A 81 -18.43 15.70 3.24
N TRP A 82 -17.69 15.20 2.26
CA TRP A 82 -17.81 15.54 0.84
C TRP A 82 -18.45 14.38 0.10
N ILE A 83 -19.34 14.69 -0.85
CA ILE A 83 -20.07 13.70 -1.64
C ILE A 83 -19.95 14.10 -3.11
N SER A 84 -19.65 13.14 -3.98
CA SER A 84 -19.53 13.35 -5.43
C SER A 84 -20.85 13.86 -6.02
N LEU A 85 -20.75 14.78 -6.98
CA LEU A 85 -21.89 15.18 -7.82
C LEU A 85 -22.23 14.09 -8.82
N ASP A 86 -21.20 13.47 -9.39
CA ASP A 86 -21.33 12.40 -10.37
C ASP A 86 -21.67 11.07 -9.69
N ALA A 87 -22.77 10.45 -10.13
CA ALA A 87 -23.19 9.13 -9.66
C ALA A 87 -22.19 8.03 -10.08
N ASN A 88 -21.47 8.23 -11.19
CA ASN A 88 -20.46 7.31 -11.70
C ASN A 88 -19.05 7.66 -11.20
N GLY A 89 -18.91 8.63 -10.29
CA GLY A 89 -17.63 8.93 -9.65
C GLY A 89 -17.11 7.73 -8.87
N HIS A 90 -15.86 7.31 -9.11
CA HIS A 90 -15.29 6.14 -8.44
C HIS A 90 -15.26 6.30 -6.90
N ILE A 91 -15.07 7.52 -6.40
CA ILE A 91 -15.32 7.90 -5.01
C ILE A 91 -16.71 8.53 -4.94
N GLN A 92 -17.57 7.97 -4.10
CA GLN A 92 -18.92 8.45 -3.87
C GLN A 92 -18.99 9.45 -2.72
N ALA A 93 -18.21 9.22 -1.66
CA ALA A 93 -18.10 10.16 -0.54
C ALA A 93 -16.77 10.04 0.19
N THR A 94 -16.32 11.14 0.78
CA THR A 94 -15.24 11.17 1.77
C THR A 94 -15.74 11.82 3.05
N GLY A 95 -15.06 11.55 4.16
CA GLY A 95 -15.34 12.19 5.44
C GLY A 95 -14.29 11.85 6.47
N ARG A 96 -14.38 12.43 7.65
CA ARG A 96 -13.49 12.13 8.78
C ARG A 96 -14.22 11.30 9.82
N ASP A 97 -13.60 10.22 10.29
CA ASP A 97 -14.15 9.45 11.41
C ASP A 97 -13.93 10.17 12.76
N GLN A 98 -14.42 9.55 13.85
CA GLN A 98 -14.26 10.07 15.23
C GLN A 98 -12.78 10.26 15.65
N ARG A 99 -11.83 9.67 14.92
CA ARG A 99 -10.40 9.81 15.15
C ARG A 99 -9.74 10.79 14.18
N GLY A 100 -10.54 11.55 13.41
CA GLY A 100 -10.07 12.53 12.42
C GLY A 100 -9.51 11.91 11.14
N ARG A 101 -9.57 10.59 10.97
CA ARG A 101 -8.99 9.89 9.81
C ARG A 101 -9.90 10.04 8.61
N LYS A 102 -9.32 10.33 7.45
CA LYS A 102 -10.05 10.41 6.18
C LYS A 102 -10.51 9.03 5.74
N GLN A 103 -11.82 8.88 5.61
CA GLN A 103 -12.51 7.67 5.19
C GLN A 103 -13.17 7.90 3.83
N TYR A 104 -13.33 6.79 3.09
CA TYR A 104 -13.86 6.80 1.73
C TYR A 104 -15.06 5.86 1.62
N ARG A 105 -16.01 6.23 0.77
CA ARG A 105 -17.04 5.38 0.19
C ARG A 105 -16.79 5.35 -1.31
N TYR A 106 -16.60 4.16 -1.87
CA TYR A 106 -16.35 3.96 -3.28
C TYR A 106 -17.63 3.49 -3.99
N HIS A 107 -17.69 3.72 -5.30
CA HIS A 107 -18.73 3.15 -6.14
C HIS A 107 -18.65 1.61 -6.10
N PRO A 108 -19.77 0.86 -6.08
CA PRO A 108 -19.73 -0.60 -5.99
C PRO A 108 -18.95 -1.29 -7.11
N GLN A 109 -18.99 -0.75 -8.33
CA GLN A 109 -18.22 -1.29 -9.47
C GLN A 109 -16.71 -1.05 -9.33
N TRP A 110 -16.30 0.02 -8.62
CA TRP A 110 -14.88 0.33 -8.40
C TRP A 110 -14.14 -0.79 -7.67
N ALA A 111 -14.79 -1.44 -6.70
CA ALA A 111 -14.19 -2.56 -5.97
C ALA A 111 -13.94 -3.76 -6.88
N LYS A 112 -14.91 -4.11 -7.74
CA LYS A 112 -14.81 -5.25 -8.68
C LYS A 112 -13.64 -5.07 -9.67
N GLU A 113 -13.48 -3.85 -10.16
CA GLU A 113 -12.44 -3.48 -11.13
C GLU A 113 -11.06 -3.37 -10.49
N ARG A 114 -10.98 -2.78 -9.29
CA ARG A 114 -9.72 -2.72 -8.53
C ARG A 114 -9.25 -4.10 -8.11
N ASP A 115 -10.15 -5.04 -7.84
CA ASP A 115 -9.78 -6.44 -7.64
C ASP A 115 -9.13 -7.00 -8.92
N GLY A 116 -9.73 -6.81 -10.10
CA GLY A 116 -9.15 -7.21 -11.39
C GLY A 116 -7.78 -6.59 -11.69
N ALA A 117 -7.65 -5.28 -11.56
CA ALA A 117 -6.40 -4.54 -11.78
C ALA A 117 -5.31 -4.89 -10.74
N LYS A 118 -5.70 -5.34 -9.54
CA LYS A 118 -4.75 -5.87 -8.56
C LYS A 118 -4.10 -7.15 -9.07
N TYR A 119 -4.84 -8.02 -9.76
CA TYR A 119 -4.31 -9.27 -10.30
C TYR A 119 -3.39 -9.06 -11.51
N SER A 120 -3.67 -8.09 -12.39
CA SER A 120 -2.80 -7.84 -13.54
C SER A 120 -1.39 -7.43 -13.13
N SER A 121 -1.26 -6.62 -12.08
CA SER A 121 0.05 -6.24 -11.53
C SER A 121 0.83 -7.41 -10.90
N LEU A 122 0.16 -8.50 -10.53
CA LEU A 122 0.82 -9.67 -9.94
C LEU A 122 1.68 -10.44 -10.94
N VAL A 123 1.32 -10.43 -12.23
CA VAL A 123 2.09 -11.13 -13.28
C VAL A 123 3.45 -10.45 -13.45
N ALA A 124 3.45 -9.14 -13.72
CA ALA A 124 4.68 -8.36 -13.82
C ALA A 124 5.52 -8.43 -12.52
N PHE A 125 4.87 -8.43 -11.36
CA PHE A 125 5.57 -8.63 -10.09
C PHE A 125 6.21 -10.02 -10.00
N ALA A 126 5.48 -11.08 -10.36
CA ALA A 126 5.97 -12.46 -10.33
C ALA A 126 7.17 -12.66 -11.27
N GLU A 127 7.14 -12.07 -12.46
CA GLU A 127 8.26 -12.06 -13.41
C GLU A 127 9.50 -11.35 -12.83
N SER A 128 9.28 -10.28 -12.04
CA SER A 128 10.37 -9.55 -11.37
C SER A 128 10.94 -10.24 -10.13
N LEU A 129 10.29 -11.28 -9.58
CA LEU A 129 10.72 -11.91 -8.32
C LEU A 129 12.12 -12.50 -8.40
N ALA A 130 12.49 -13.08 -9.54
CA ALA A 130 13.79 -13.71 -9.71
C ALA A 130 14.94 -12.69 -9.67
N SER A 131 14.80 -11.56 -10.35
CA SER A 131 15.79 -10.47 -10.31
C SER A 131 15.83 -9.83 -8.93
N LEU A 132 14.66 -9.55 -8.34
CA LEU A 132 14.55 -8.99 -7.00
C LEU A 132 15.26 -9.85 -5.95
N ARG A 133 15.05 -11.17 -5.96
CA ARG A 133 15.70 -12.09 -5.01
C ARG A 133 17.22 -12.12 -5.19
N ARG A 134 17.73 -12.07 -6.42
CA ARG A 134 19.18 -11.95 -6.67
C ARG A 134 19.76 -10.65 -6.09
N THR A 135 19.05 -9.53 -6.24
CA THR A 135 19.45 -8.25 -5.65
C THR A 135 19.46 -8.32 -4.12
N ILE A 136 18.39 -8.83 -3.51
CA ILE A 136 18.32 -9.02 -2.05
C ILE A 136 19.49 -9.87 -1.56
N ASP A 137 19.77 -10.98 -2.26
CA ASP A 137 20.89 -11.85 -1.90
C ASP A 137 22.23 -11.16 -2.01
N SER A 138 22.45 -10.31 -3.01
CA SER A 138 23.66 -9.50 -3.16
C SER A 138 23.79 -8.48 -2.02
N ASP A 139 22.75 -7.70 -1.76
CA ASP A 139 22.77 -6.62 -0.76
C ASP A 139 22.94 -7.15 0.67
N LEU A 140 22.36 -8.31 0.97
CA LEU A 140 22.55 -8.97 2.25
C LEU A 140 24.03 -9.42 2.47
N ARG A 141 24.91 -9.46 1.44
CA ARG A 141 26.34 -9.86 1.55
C ARG A 141 27.24 -8.68 1.89
N ARG A 142 26.74 -7.44 1.81
CA ARG A 142 27.50 -6.23 2.13
C ARG A 142 28.04 -6.29 3.56
N HIS A 143 29.19 -5.68 3.82
CA HIS A 143 29.77 -5.58 5.16
C HIS A 143 29.07 -4.48 5.98
N GLY A 144 29.13 -4.55 7.32
CA GLY A 144 28.52 -3.55 8.21
C GLY A 144 26.98 -3.53 8.19
N LEU A 145 26.38 -2.39 8.53
CA LEU A 145 24.94 -2.14 8.47
C LEU A 145 24.56 -0.97 7.54
N PRO A 146 25.03 -0.97 6.28
CA PRO A 146 24.63 0.05 5.32
C PRO A 146 23.15 -0.09 4.98
N PHE A 147 22.59 0.99 4.44
CA PHE A 147 21.19 1.10 4.09
C PHE A 147 20.66 -0.11 3.30
N GLU A 148 21.33 -0.52 2.23
CA GLU A 148 20.86 -1.59 1.34
C GLU A 148 20.79 -2.94 2.06
N ARG A 149 21.77 -3.22 2.94
CA ARG A 149 21.80 -4.48 3.68
C ARG A 149 20.64 -4.59 4.64
N VAL A 150 20.33 -3.49 5.35
CA VAL A 150 19.22 -3.45 6.32
C VAL A 150 17.87 -3.53 5.59
N VAL A 151 17.72 -2.81 4.48
CA VAL A 151 16.51 -2.90 3.64
C VAL A 151 16.32 -4.31 3.08
N ALA A 152 17.37 -4.92 2.56
CA ALA A 152 17.31 -6.29 2.04
C ALA A 152 16.88 -7.29 3.13
N ALA A 153 17.32 -7.12 4.38
CA ALA A 153 16.86 -7.93 5.50
C ALA A 153 15.38 -7.71 5.82
N VAL A 154 14.90 -6.47 5.79
CA VAL A 154 13.47 -6.16 5.98
C VAL A 154 12.62 -6.79 4.87
N VAL A 155 13.05 -6.69 3.61
CA VAL A 155 12.32 -7.25 2.47
C VAL A 155 12.33 -8.78 2.51
N TRP A 156 13.47 -9.39 2.87
CA TRP A 156 13.56 -10.83 3.09
C TRP A 156 12.61 -11.30 4.19
N LEU A 157 12.55 -10.58 5.31
CA LEU A 157 11.61 -10.88 6.39
C LEU A 157 10.16 -10.74 5.93
N LEU A 158 9.85 -9.76 5.09
CA LEU A 158 8.51 -9.62 4.50
C LEU A 158 8.10 -10.87 3.70
N ASP A 159 8.98 -11.37 2.82
CA ASP A 159 8.74 -12.56 2.00
C ASP A 159 8.58 -13.84 2.87
N ASN A 160 9.36 -13.95 3.95
CA ASN A 160 9.44 -15.18 4.73
C ASN A 160 8.54 -15.23 5.99
N THR A 161 8.01 -14.09 6.45
CA THR A 161 7.24 -14.03 7.71
C THR A 161 5.82 -13.49 7.55
N MET A 162 5.50 -12.88 6.41
CA MET A 162 4.23 -12.19 6.15
C MET A 162 3.91 -11.08 7.16
N ILE A 163 4.90 -10.64 7.94
CA ILE A 163 4.74 -9.45 8.78
C ILE A 163 4.54 -8.24 7.87
N ARG A 164 3.54 -7.43 8.19
CA ARG A 164 3.27 -6.20 7.44
C ARG A 164 4.42 -5.22 7.61
N VAL A 165 4.67 -4.40 6.58
CA VAL A 165 5.67 -3.31 6.62
C VAL A 165 5.51 -2.42 7.87
N GLY A 166 4.28 -2.12 8.27
CA GLY A 166 3.98 -1.21 9.38
C GLY A 166 4.07 0.26 8.96
N ASN A 167 3.45 1.14 9.75
CA ASN A 167 3.48 2.59 9.53
C ASN A 167 3.61 3.29 10.88
N ALA A 168 4.53 4.26 10.95
CA ALA A 168 4.90 4.94 12.19
C ALA A 168 3.75 5.70 12.86
N ALA A 169 2.78 6.22 12.09
CA ALA A 169 1.59 6.85 12.65
C ALA A 169 0.74 5.82 13.41
N TYR A 170 0.44 4.69 12.76
CA TYR A 170 -0.35 3.62 13.36
C TYR A 170 0.34 2.97 14.58
N ALA A 171 1.67 2.89 14.58
CA ALA A 171 2.41 2.35 15.71
C ALA A 171 2.32 3.22 16.96
N ARG A 172 2.31 4.54 16.82
CA ARG A 172 2.15 5.47 17.95
C ARG A 172 0.73 5.40 18.51
N ASP A 173 -0.26 5.53 17.63
CA ASP A 173 -1.65 5.76 18.06
C ASP A 173 -2.38 4.48 18.49
N ASN A 174 -1.92 3.30 18.03
CA ASN A 174 -2.61 2.03 18.29
C ASN A 174 -1.73 0.97 18.96
N GLN A 175 -0.49 1.32 19.34
CA GLN A 175 0.48 0.35 19.88
C GLN A 175 0.59 -0.92 19.00
N SER A 176 0.45 -0.74 17.68
CA SER A 176 0.39 -1.81 16.68
C SER A 176 1.63 -1.74 15.78
N PHE A 177 2.42 -2.79 15.77
CA PHE A 177 3.72 -2.82 15.11
C PHE A 177 3.69 -3.65 13.82
N GLY A 178 4.57 -3.27 12.89
CA GLY A 178 5.00 -4.01 11.71
C GLY A 178 6.51 -3.83 11.51
N LEU A 179 7.10 -4.46 10.49
CA LEU A 179 8.55 -4.57 10.30
C LEU A 179 9.32 -3.26 10.55
N THR A 180 8.97 -2.17 9.86
CA THR A 180 9.64 -0.86 9.94
C THR A 180 9.40 -0.11 11.26
N THR A 181 8.56 -0.66 12.14
CA THR A 181 8.21 -0.06 13.44
C THR A 181 8.50 -0.99 14.62
N LEU A 182 9.10 -2.17 14.35
CA LEU A 182 9.54 -3.07 15.41
C LEU A 182 10.59 -2.39 16.29
N ARG A 183 10.63 -2.84 17.55
CA ARG A 183 11.53 -2.38 18.59
C ARG A 183 12.37 -3.54 19.05
N ASP A 184 13.47 -3.27 19.72
CA ASP A 184 14.43 -4.29 20.17
C ASP A 184 13.76 -5.33 21.05
N ARG A 185 12.87 -4.90 21.95
CA ARG A 185 12.06 -5.80 22.80
C ARG A 185 11.13 -6.76 22.05
N HIS A 186 10.87 -6.54 20.77
CA HIS A 186 9.96 -7.38 19.97
C HIS A 186 10.65 -8.57 19.34
N VAL A 187 11.98 -8.70 19.46
CA VAL A 187 12.73 -9.83 18.93
C VAL A 187 13.72 -10.37 19.97
N ASP A 188 13.75 -11.68 20.10
CA ASP A 188 14.73 -12.42 20.89
C ASP A 188 15.57 -13.30 19.97
N ILE A 189 16.90 -13.24 20.08
CA ILE A 189 17.85 -13.85 19.15
C ILE A 189 18.79 -14.80 19.89
N LYS A 190 18.61 -16.11 19.70
CA LYS A 190 19.48 -17.17 20.25
C LYS A 190 20.20 -17.91 19.13
N GLY A 191 21.51 -17.73 19.01
CA GLY A 191 22.29 -18.24 17.88
C GLY A 191 21.74 -17.74 16.55
N SER A 192 21.32 -18.67 15.69
CA SER A 192 20.67 -18.41 14.39
C SER A 192 19.14 -18.35 14.46
N SER A 193 18.53 -18.55 15.64
CA SER A 193 17.07 -18.52 15.81
C SER A 193 16.60 -17.14 16.24
N LEU A 194 15.62 -16.58 15.53
CA LEU A 194 14.92 -15.35 15.89
C LEU A 194 13.49 -15.71 16.32
N ARG A 195 13.03 -15.09 17.41
CA ARG A 195 11.64 -15.15 17.87
C ARG A 195 11.07 -13.75 17.91
N PHE A 196 10.03 -13.49 17.13
CA PHE A 196 9.32 -12.22 17.16
C PHE A 196 8.05 -12.35 18.02
N ALA A 197 7.82 -11.35 18.88
CA ALA A 197 6.64 -11.23 19.72
C ALA A 197 6.18 -9.77 19.78
N PHE A 198 5.02 -9.45 19.18
CA PHE A 198 4.48 -8.08 19.17
C PHE A 198 2.96 -8.04 18.90
N LYS A 199 2.32 -6.91 19.21
CA LYS A 199 0.93 -6.64 18.81
C LYS A 199 0.91 -6.02 17.41
N GLY A 200 0.23 -6.66 16.47
CA GLY A 200 0.09 -6.19 15.09
C GLY A 200 -1.22 -5.43 14.85
N LYS A 201 -1.59 -5.29 13.57
CA LYS A 201 -2.85 -4.64 13.16
C LYS A 201 -4.05 -5.22 13.91
N SER A 202 -4.93 -4.33 14.38
CA SER A 202 -6.14 -4.67 15.16
C SER A 202 -5.84 -5.35 16.50
N GLY A 203 -4.67 -5.09 17.10
CA GLY A 203 -4.30 -5.62 18.42
C GLY A 203 -3.96 -7.10 18.47
N LYS A 204 -3.96 -7.81 17.33
CA LYS A 204 -3.67 -9.24 17.26
C LYS A 204 -2.22 -9.52 17.68
N GLU A 205 -2.02 -10.49 18.56
CA GLU A 205 -0.66 -10.93 18.93
C GLU A 205 -0.02 -11.75 17.81
N TRP A 206 1.23 -11.42 17.49
CA TRP A 206 2.08 -12.15 16.56
C TRP A 206 3.21 -12.80 17.34
N LYS A 207 3.31 -14.12 17.23
CA LYS A 207 4.41 -14.94 17.76
C LYS A 207 4.89 -15.84 16.63
N LEU A 208 6.12 -15.64 16.17
CA LEU A 208 6.72 -16.46 15.11
C LEU A 208 8.20 -16.70 15.37
N ARG A 209 8.67 -17.84 14.89
CA ARG A 209 10.06 -18.27 14.98
C ARG A 209 10.60 -18.51 13.58
N LEU A 210 11.80 -18.04 13.31
CA LEU A 210 12.55 -18.39 12.11
C LEU A 210 14.00 -18.69 12.47
N VAL A 211 14.66 -19.47 11.60
CA VAL A 211 16.05 -19.86 11.78
C VAL A 211 16.80 -19.49 10.51
N ASP A 212 17.65 -18.48 10.61
CA ASP A 212 18.53 -18.05 9.54
C ASP A 212 19.74 -17.34 10.15
N ARG A 213 20.93 -17.89 9.94
CA ARG A 213 22.17 -17.38 10.55
C ARG A 213 22.50 -15.96 10.09
N ARG A 214 22.26 -15.65 8.82
CA ARG A 214 22.61 -14.38 8.20
C ARG A 214 21.68 -13.28 8.69
N ILE A 215 20.37 -13.56 8.68
CA ILE A 215 19.36 -12.63 9.18
C ILE A 215 19.50 -12.44 10.69
N ALA A 216 19.77 -13.49 11.45
CA ALA A 216 20.06 -13.38 12.89
C ALA A 216 21.24 -12.43 13.16
N GLY A 217 22.31 -12.51 12.36
CA GLY A 217 23.46 -11.61 12.47
C GLY A 217 23.11 -10.15 12.17
N ILE A 218 22.33 -9.89 11.11
CA ILE A 218 21.91 -8.53 10.73
C ILE A 218 20.97 -7.93 11.79
N VAL A 219 19.97 -8.69 12.22
CA VAL A 219 18.99 -8.22 13.21
C VAL A 219 19.68 -8.00 14.57
N ARG A 220 20.64 -8.84 14.95
CA ARG A 220 21.45 -8.63 16.16
C ARG A 220 22.27 -7.35 16.06
N GLY A 221 23.01 -7.16 14.97
CA GLY A 221 23.77 -5.92 14.76
C GLY A 221 22.87 -4.67 14.80
N ALA A 222 21.66 -4.75 14.25
CA ALA A 222 20.71 -3.64 14.30
C ALA A 222 20.13 -3.41 15.71
N GLN A 223 19.95 -4.47 16.51
CA GLN A 223 19.54 -4.41 17.92
C GLN A 223 20.63 -3.85 18.84
N ASP A 224 21.90 -4.06 18.50
CA ASP A 224 23.05 -3.55 19.25
C ASP A 224 23.27 -2.04 19.02
N LEU A 225 22.65 -1.46 17.97
CA LEU A 225 22.69 -0.02 17.74
C LEU A 225 21.84 0.72 18.79
N PRO A 226 22.36 1.80 19.41
CA PRO A 226 21.60 2.56 20.39
C PRO A 226 20.28 3.08 19.81
N GLY A 227 19.17 2.85 20.51
CA GLY A 227 17.85 3.32 20.08
C GLY A 227 16.73 2.46 20.66
N GLN A 228 15.49 2.73 20.22
CA GLN A 228 14.35 1.86 20.50
C GLN A 228 13.85 1.11 19.26
N LYS A 229 14.32 1.48 18.08
CA LYS A 229 13.83 0.93 16.80
C LYS A 229 14.77 -0.19 16.38
N LEU A 230 14.20 -1.33 16.02
CA LEU A 230 14.97 -2.51 15.65
C LEU A 230 15.74 -2.32 14.34
N PHE A 231 15.09 -1.77 13.31
CA PHE A 231 15.74 -1.59 12.00
C PHE A 231 16.28 -0.17 11.86
N GLN A 232 17.60 -0.08 12.00
CA GLN A 232 18.39 1.12 11.80
C GLN A 232 19.58 0.76 10.90
N TYR A 233 20.09 1.75 10.15
CA TYR A 233 21.29 1.62 9.33
C TYR A 233 22.29 2.73 9.67
N LEU A 234 23.54 2.52 9.30
CA LEU A 234 24.60 3.53 9.34
C LEU A 234 24.75 4.11 7.94
N ASP A 235 24.73 5.43 7.82
CA ASP A 235 25.06 6.12 6.58
C ASP A 235 26.58 6.19 6.36
N GLU A 236 26.99 6.85 5.27
CA GLU A 236 28.40 6.97 4.87
C GLU A 236 29.25 7.72 5.93
N ASP A 237 28.62 8.61 6.70
CA ASP A 237 29.25 9.36 7.79
C ASP A 237 29.26 8.57 9.12
N GLY A 238 28.79 7.32 9.11
CA GLY A 238 28.61 6.51 10.32
C GLY A 238 27.43 6.95 11.20
N SER A 239 26.61 7.89 10.71
CA SER A 239 25.44 8.37 11.43
C SER A 239 24.27 7.39 11.31
N ARG A 240 23.61 7.14 12.44
CA ARG A 240 22.47 6.23 12.51
C ARG A 240 21.21 6.85 11.88
N ARG A 241 20.50 6.04 11.10
CA ARG A 241 19.20 6.43 10.52
C ARG A 241 18.19 5.30 10.65
N PRO A 242 16.94 5.60 11.08
CA PRO A 242 15.90 4.58 11.17
C PRO A 242 15.30 4.26 9.80
N ILE A 243 14.95 3.00 9.57
CA ILE A 243 14.10 2.63 8.44
C ILE A 243 12.66 3.10 8.71
N ARG A 244 12.03 3.75 7.72
CA ARG A 244 10.64 4.21 7.74
C ARG A 244 9.89 3.62 6.54
N SER A 245 8.58 3.51 6.64
CA SER A 245 7.72 3.03 5.55
C SER A 245 7.81 3.89 4.27
N ALA A 246 8.24 5.14 4.40
CA ALA A 246 8.42 6.09 3.31
C ALA A 246 9.90 6.52 3.17
N THR A 247 10.86 5.69 3.61
CA THR A 247 12.28 6.03 3.40
C THR A 247 12.54 6.11 1.90
N SER A 248 12.72 7.33 1.41
CA SER A 248 13.14 7.64 0.05
C SER A 248 14.62 7.28 -0.07
N GLY A 249 14.87 6.32 -0.94
CA GLY A 249 16.11 5.58 -0.99
C GLY A 249 15.75 4.19 -1.48
N THR A 250 15.16 4.11 -2.66
CA THR A 250 15.08 2.81 -3.31
C THR A 250 16.50 2.49 -3.74
N PRO A 251 17.12 1.37 -3.29
CA PRO A 251 18.40 0.94 -3.84
C PRO A 251 18.31 1.05 -5.38
N PRO A 252 19.36 1.52 -6.09
CA PRO A 252 19.29 1.68 -7.55
C PRO A 252 18.71 0.45 -8.27
N ALA A 253 18.95 -0.74 -7.72
CA ALA A 253 18.45 -2.03 -8.20
C ALA A 253 16.96 -2.34 -7.91
N MET A 254 16.28 -1.61 -7.01
CA MET A 254 14.84 -1.71 -6.75
C MET A 254 14.02 -0.63 -7.49
N ARG A 255 14.67 0.30 -8.20
CA ARG A 255 13.98 1.35 -9.00
C ARG A 255 13.24 0.80 -10.21
N SER A 256 13.62 -0.40 -10.66
CA SER A 256 13.05 -1.11 -11.82
C SER A 256 11.92 -2.10 -11.46
N ALA A 257 11.62 -2.30 -10.17
CA ALA A 257 10.47 -3.09 -9.74
C ALA A 257 9.25 -2.16 -9.55
N PRO A 258 8.04 -2.51 -10.04
CA PRO A 258 6.84 -1.76 -9.73
C PRO A 258 6.69 -1.66 -8.21
N SER A 259 6.47 -0.43 -7.70
CA SER A 259 6.53 -0.07 -6.27
C SER A 259 6.00 -1.15 -5.33
N ILE A 260 6.91 -1.94 -4.76
CA ILE A 260 6.62 -3.02 -3.80
C ILE A 260 5.96 -2.43 -2.53
N PHE A 261 6.23 -1.16 -2.24
CA PHE A 261 5.69 -0.44 -1.09
C PHE A 261 4.23 0.05 -1.28
N ALA A 262 3.66 -0.02 -2.48
CA ALA A 262 2.31 0.50 -2.74
C ALA A 262 1.16 -0.48 -2.42
N ALA A 263 1.42 -1.78 -2.23
CA ALA A 263 0.35 -2.77 -2.01
C ALA A 263 0.17 -3.13 -0.53
N GLY A 264 -0.40 -2.20 0.24
CA GLY A 264 -0.89 -2.44 1.60
C GLY A 264 -2.16 -3.32 1.66
N ALA A 265 -2.17 -4.50 1.03
CA ALA A 265 -3.28 -5.45 1.14
C ALA A 265 -2.87 -6.89 0.75
N ALA A 266 -2.13 -7.58 1.62
CA ALA A 266 -2.02 -9.04 1.53
C ALA A 266 -3.41 -9.67 1.80
N PRO A 267 -3.97 -10.46 0.86
CA PRO A 267 -5.18 -11.24 1.10
C PRO A 267 -4.88 -12.35 2.11
N SER A 268 -5.85 -12.64 2.97
CA SER A 268 -5.82 -13.80 3.86
C SER A 268 -5.96 -15.08 3.02
N MET A 269 -4.85 -15.78 2.77
CA MET A 269 -4.91 -17.14 2.26
C MET A 269 -5.19 -18.16 3.38
N PRO A 270 -5.94 -19.25 3.10
CA PRO A 270 -6.24 -20.27 4.09
C PRO A 270 -4.98 -20.98 4.56
N ARG A 271 -4.90 -21.20 5.88
CA ARG A 271 -3.84 -21.98 6.53
C ARG A 271 -3.97 -23.45 6.17
N ARG A 272 -3.32 -23.93 5.12
CA ARG A 272 -2.94 -25.34 5.03
C ARG A 272 -1.79 -25.52 4.05
N CYS A 273 -0.84 -26.35 4.49
CA CYS A 273 0.29 -26.90 3.75
C CYS A 273 1.47 -25.95 3.48
N LEU A 274 2.33 -25.78 4.49
CA LEU A 274 3.75 -25.45 4.29
C LEU A 274 4.58 -26.14 5.38
N HIS A 275 4.67 -27.48 5.29
CA HIS A 275 5.80 -28.24 5.80
C HIS A 275 6.22 -29.24 4.71
N ARG A 276 7.43 -29.00 4.18
CA ARG A 276 8.39 -29.87 3.47
C ARG A 276 7.91 -31.06 2.62
N ARG A 277 8.43 -31.04 1.38
CA ARG A 277 9.03 -32.18 0.66
C ARG A 277 8.23 -33.49 0.72
N SER A 278 7.23 -33.62 -0.16
CA SER A 278 6.75 -34.87 -0.81
C SER A 278 5.35 -34.61 -1.36
N CYS A 279 5.26 -34.04 -2.56
CA CYS A 279 4.01 -34.14 -3.32
C CYS A 279 4.03 -35.50 -4.04
N PRO A 280 3.08 -36.41 -3.79
CA PRO A 280 2.95 -37.60 -4.63
C PRO A 280 2.50 -37.18 -6.02
N LYS A 281 3.16 -37.69 -7.07
CA LYS A 281 2.73 -37.48 -8.46
C LYS A 281 1.30 -38.04 -8.66
N PRO A 282 0.44 -37.35 -9.41
CA PRO A 282 -0.88 -37.87 -9.74
C PRO A 282 -0.75 -39.11 -10.63
N ARG A 283 -1.44 -40.20 -10.27
CA ARG A 283 -1.59 -41.39 -11.13
C ARG A 283 -2.63 -41.08 -12.23
N PRO A 284 -2.45 -41.60 -13.46
CA PRO A 284 -3.44 -41.43 -14.51
C PRO A 284 -4.71 -42.22 -14.18
N SER A 285 -5.87 -41.58 -14.32
CA SER A 285 -7.18 -42.21 -14.23
C SER A 285 -7.38 -43.16 -15.41
N LYS A 286 -7.66 -44.43 -15.12
CA LYS A 286 -8.21 -45.35 -16.12
C LYS A 286 -9.66 -44.95 -16.40
N SER A 287 -9.96 -44.77 -17.67
CA SER A 287 -11.31 -44.71 -18.21
C SER A 287 -12.00 -46.07 -18.06
N GLY A 288 -13.22 -46.02 -17.53
CA GLY A 288 -14.21 -47.08 -17.47
C GLY A 288 -15.57 -46.42 -17.35
#